data_AF-A0A1A6XPZ3-F1
#
_entry.id   AF-A0A1A6XPZ3-F1
#
_cell.length_a   1.000
_cell.length_b   1.000
_cell.length_c   1.000
_cell.angle_alpha   90.00
_cell.angle_beta   90.00
_cell.angle_gamma   90.00
#
_symmetry.space_group_name_H-M   'P 1'
#
loop_
_entity.id
_entity.type
_entity.pdbx_description
1 polymer ?
#
loop_
_entity_poly.entity_id
_entity_poly.type
_entity_poly.pdbx_seq_one_letter_code
_entity_poly.pdbx_strand_id
1 'polypeptide(L)'
;MTTQAPLPPPMLPGTADVAVLADYGAPLLQALTRRETSLPAGAGEGLVAALARIAQALQAGNPARLRQQQSWWGRLLGRDVALEAEGCALRSQLGVLALQAREQAQHLQQHMQLRAAAIVDHSEAATALEAWAELAASRLASLDSAGQNALSQRLDHLRRLATLRRLEAGQWQLLQDQDSVLLQRFARIHDVLLPAWRQAALADQTVIAAALAGKAATLHAQIDDEVAAAQARLP
;
A
#
# COMPACT_ATOMS: atom_id res chain seq x y z
N MET A 1 20.91 9.25 2.12
CA MET A 1 20.79 8.21 1.06
C MET A 1 22.12 7.50 0.99
N THR A 2 22.23 6.31 1.59
CA THR A 2 23.40 5.45 1.42
C THR A 2 23.31 4.85 0.03
N THR A 3 24.18 5.29 -0.88
CA THR A 3 24.32 4.72 -2.22
C THR A 3 24.70 3.25 -2.05
N GLN A 4 23.76 2.36 -2.34
CA GLN A 4 24.00 0.91 -2.34
C GLN A 4 25.10 0.64 -3.37
N ALA A 5 26.12 -0.15 -3.00
CA ALA A 5 27.22 -0.48 -3.91
C ALA A 5 26.66 -1.11 -5.21
N PRO A 6 27.32 -0.99 -6.37
CA PRO A 6 26.87 -1.68 -7.59
C PRO A 6 27.03 -3.21 -7.47
N LEU A 7 26.18 -3.98 -8.18
CA LEU A 7 26.33 -5.44 -8.24
C LEU A 7 27.59 -5.80 -9.05
N PRO A 8 28.31 -6.87 -8.68
CA PRO A 8 29.49 -7.28 -9.44
C PRO A 8 29.09 -7.73 -10.86
N PRO A 9 29.82 -7.29 -11.90
CA PRO A 9 29.53 -7.69 -13.27
C PRO A 9 29.78 -9.19 -13.46
N PRO A 10 29.11 -9.83 -14.42
CA PRO A 10 29.35 -11.23 -14.74
C PRO A 10 30.78 -11.42 -15.23
N MET A 11 31.46 -12.43 -14.69
CA MET A 11 32.83 -12.79 -15.05
C MET A 11 32.87 -14.28 -15.38
N LEU A 12 33.79 -14.71 -16.25
CA LEU A 12 34.08 -16.14 -16.46
C LEU A 12 35.29 -16.53 -15.59
N PRO A 13 35.30 -17.74 -14.99
CA PRO A 13 36.50 -18.24 -14.36
C PRO A 13 37.61 -18.43 -15.41
N GLY A 14 38.87 -18.25 -15.04
CA GLY A 14 40.01 -18.50 -15.94
C GLY A 14 40.42 -19.98 -16.02
N THR A 15 39.81 -20.85 -15.22
CA THR A 15 40.25 -22.23 -14.98
C THR A 15 39.19 -23.24 -15.40
N ALA A 16 39.60 -24.49 -15.62
CA ALA A 16 38.71 -25.64 -15.78
C ALA A 16 38.57 -26.46 -14.48
N ASP A 17 39.05 -25.91 -13.36
CA ASP A 17 38.97 -26.56 -12.06
C ASP A 17 37.51 -26.71 -11.62
N VAL A 18 37.11 -27.96 -11.40
CA VAL A 18 35.75 -28.35 -11.01
C VAL A 18 35.30 -27.64 -9.74
N ALA A 19 36.18 -27.43 -8.75
CA ALA A 19 35.84 -26.74 -7.50
C ALA A 19 35.51 -25.26 -7.76
N VAL A 20 36.29 -24.60 -8.62
CA VAL A 20 36.06 -23.19 -9.00
C VAL A 20 34.78 -23.05 -9.83
N LEU A 21 34.48 -24.01 -10.70
CA LEU A 21 33.25 -24.03 -11.49
C LEU A 21 32.01 -24.26 -10.63
N ALA A 22 32.11 -25.11 -9.60
CA ALA A 22 31.03 -25.36 -8.65
C ALA A 22 30.70 -24.12 -7.79
N ASP A 23 31.71 -23.30 -7.46
CA ASP A 23 31.54 -22.06 -6.68
C ASP A 23 31.21 -20.83 -7.55
N TYR A 24 31.01 -21.02 -8.85
CA TYR A 24 30.76 -19.92 -9.79
C TYR A 24 29.64 -18.98 -9.34
N GLY A 25 29.85 -17.66 -9.37
CA GLY A 25 28.85 -16.69 -8.92
C GLY A 25 28.83 -16.43 -7.41
N ALA A 26 29.73 -17.03 -6.61
CA ALA A 26 29.86 -16.72 -5.19
C ALA A 26 30.03 -15.21 -4.88
N PRO A 27 30.81 -14.41 -5.65
CA PRO A 27 30.90 -12.96 -5.42
C PRO A 27 29.55 -12.25 -5.58
N LEU A 28 28.75 -12.65 -6.57
CA LEU A 28 27.39 -12.13 -6.76
C LEU A 28 26.49 -12.53 -5.59
N LEU A 29 26.47 -13.81 -5.21
CA LEU A 29 25.62 -14.28 -4.11
C LEU A 29 25.98 -13.58 -2.79
N GLN A 30 27.26 -13.39 -2.50
CA GLN A 30 27.70 -12.67 -1.32
C GLN A 30 27.27 -11.19 -1.36
N ALA A 31 27.33 -10.54 -2.53
CA ALA A 31 26.84 -9.18 -2.69
C ALA A 31 25.32 -9.08 -2.51
N LEU A 32 24.56 -10.09 -2.94
CA LEU A 32 23.11 -10.17 -2.77
C LEU A 32 22.71 -10.39 -1.30
N THR A 33 23.38 -11.29 -0.58
CA THR A 33 23.12 -11.53 0.86
C THR A 33 23.35 -10.26 1.69
N ARG A 34 24.35 -9.44 1.36
CA ARG A 34 24.59 -8.17 2.06
C ARG A 34 23.49 -7.12 1.83
N ARG A 35 22.65 -7.30 0.80
CA ARG A 35 21.56 -6.38 0.45
C ARG A 35 20.19 -6.84 0.93
N GLU A 36 20.09 -8.00 1.57
CA GLU A 36 18.79 -8.53 1.99
C GLU A 36 18.09 -7.56 2.94
N THR A 37 16.99 -6.97 2.44
CA THR A 37 16.12 -6.08 3.21
C THR A 37 14.93 -6.85 3.72
N SER A 38 14.74 -6.86 5.04
CA SER A 38 13.48 -7.27 5.65
C SER A 38 12.43 -6.20 5.35
N LEU A 39 11.34 -6.61 4.69
CA LEU A 39 10.16 -5.77 4.53
C LEU A 39 9.24 -5.89 5.74
N PRO A 40 8.74 -4.77 6.30
CA PRO A 40 7.73 -4.82 7.34
C PRO A 40 6.42 -5.41 6.81
N ALA A 41 5.66 -6.03 7.71
CA ALA A 41 4.32 -6.54 7.43
C ALA A 41 3.36 -5.42 6.94
N GLY A 42 2.27 -5.82 6.28
CA GLY A 42 1.33 -4.92 5.59
C GLY A 42 0.79 -3.79 6.49
N ALA A 43 0.72 -2.56 5.96
CA ALA A 43 0.32 -1.35 6.69
C ALA A 43 -1.09 -0.84 6.38
N GLY A 44 -1.88 -1.56 5.59
CA GLY A 44 -3.20 -1.10 5.13
C GLY A 44 -4.28 -1.07 6.23
N GLU A 45 -4.16 -1.93 7.24
CA GLU A 45 -5.16 -2.10 8.31
C GLU A 45 -5.44 -0.80 9.08
N GLY A 46 -4.39 -0.05 9.41
CA GLY A 46 -4.51 1.22 10.15
C GLY A 46 -5.34 2.26 9.40
N LEU A 47 -5.17 2.33 8.08
CA LEU A 47 -5.94 3.24 7.23
C LEU A 47 -7.41 2.78 7.10
N VAL A 48 -7.64 1.48 6.90
CA VAL A 48 -9.02 0.93 6.86
C VAL A 48 -9.76 1.19 8.18
N ALA A 49 -9.10 0.97 9.32
CA ALA A 49 -9.66 1.27 10.64
C ALA A 49 -9.93 2.76 10.85
N ALA A 50 -9.10 3.66 10.31
CA ALA A 50 -9.35 5.10 10.35
C ALA A 50 -10.55 5.50 9.50
N LEU A 51 -10.68 4.94 8.28
CA LEU A 51 -11.82 5.17 7.39
C LEU A 51 -13.14 4.66 8.02
N ALA A 52 -13.13 3.49 8.66
CA ALA A 52 -14.29 2.95 9.37
C ALA A 52 -14.76 3.87 10.50
N ARG A 53 -13.83 4.49 11.25
CA ARG A 53 -14.17 5.45 12.32
C ARG A 53 -14.78 6.74 11.76
N ILE A 54 -14.33 7.21 10.59
CA ILE A 54 -14.96 8.35 9.90
C ILE A 54 -16.40 8.00 9.52
N ALA A 55 -16.63 6.84 8.91
CA ALA A 55 -17.98 6.39 8.54
C ALA A 55 -18.91 6.31 9.77
N GLN A 56 -18.44 5.70 10.86
CA GLN A 56 -19.19 5.62 12.12
C GLN A 56 -19.54 7.01 12.70
N ALA A 57 -18.59 7.96 12.66
CA ALA A 57 -18.85 9.33 13.12
C ALA A 57 -19.90 10.05 12.26
N LEU A 58 -19.89 9.83 10.94
CA LEU A 58 -20.92 10.37 10.04
C LEU A 58 -22.30 9.76 10.31
N GLN A 59 -22.37 8.46 10.61
CA GLN A 59 -23.62 7.78 10.98
C GLN A 59 -24.20 8.31 12.31
N ALA A 60 -23.34 8.53 13.31
CA ALA A 60 -23.75 9.09 14.61
C ALA A 60 -24.25 10.54 14.50
N GLY A 61 -23.67 11.32 13.58
CA GLY A 61 -24.03 12.71 13.33
C GLY A 61 -25.21 12.94 12.39
N ASN A 62 -25.99 11.92 12.03
CA ASN A 62 -27.01 12.03 10.98
C ASN A 62 -28.20 12.92 11.42
N PRO A 63 -28.39 14.11 10.81
CA PRO A 63 -29.38 15.10 11.24
C PRO A 63 -30.83 14.64 11.01
N ALA A 64 -31.08 13.64 10.16
CA ALA A 64 -32.42 13.09 9.96
C ALA A 64 -32.89 12.24 11.15
N ARG A 65 -31.98 11.46 11.77
CA ARG A 65 -32.28 10.66 12.98
C ARG A 65 -32.40 11.53 14.23
N LEU A 66 -31.54 12.54 14.37
CA LEU A 66 -31.58 13.50 15.47
C LEU A 66 -32.89 14.30 15.49
N ARG A 67 -33.43 14.67 14.31
CA ARG A 67 -34.71 15.39 14.18
C ARG A 67 -35.94 14.57 14.60
N GLN A 68 -35.91 13.24 14.49
CA GLN A 68 -37.06 12.40 14.84
C GLN A 68 -37.21 12.17 16.36
N GLN A 69 -36.14 12.28 17.15
CA GLN A 69 -36.17 11.94 18.58
C GLN A 69 -36.51 13.11 19.53
N GLN A 70 -36.46 14.37 19.09
CA GLN A 70 -36.56 15.55 19.99
C GLN A 70 -37.84 16.41 19.82
N SER A 71 -38.91 15.88 19.22
CA SER A 71 -40.01 16.69 18.67
C SER A 71 -40.84 17.51 19.68
N TRP A 72 -40.84 17.16 20.96
CA TRP A 72 -41.67 17.83 21.99
C TRP A 72 -40.88 18.85 22.83
N TRP A 73 -39.76 18.46 23.45
CA TRP A 73 -39.12 19.29 24.50
C TRP A 73 -38.11 20.32 23.97
N GLY A 74 -37.57 20.11 22.76
CA GLY A 74 -36.57 21.01 22.16
C GLY A 74 -37.12 22.33 21.62
N ARG A 75 -38.44 22.45 21.41
CA ARG A 75 -39.06 23.68 20.86
C ARG A 75 -39.13 24.83 21.85
N LEU A 76 -38.92 24.59 23.15
CA LEU A 76 -39.20 25.60 24.18
C LEU A 76 -37.97 26.28 24.79
N LEU A 77 -36.74 25.75 24.67
CA LEU A 77 -35.63 26.22 25.53
C LEU A 77 -34.22 26.40 24.92
N GLY A 78 -33.94 26.05 23.67
CA GLY A 78 -32.54 26.18 23.19
C GLY A 78 -32.20 25.47 21.90
N ARG A 79 -33.18 25.36 20.99
CA ARG A 79 -33.08 24.60 19.75
C ARG A 79 -31.85 24.95 18.92
N ASP A 80 -31.52 26.22 18.79
CA ASP A 80 -30.44 26.65 17.90
C ASP A 80 -29.07 26.50 18.56
N VAL A 81 -28.96 26.73 19.88
CA VAL A 81 -27.69 26.61 20.63
C VAL A 81 -27.28 25.14 20.79
N ALA A 82 -28.23 24.24 21.05
CA ALA A 82 -27.94 22.81 21.17
C ALA A 82 -27.52 22.20 19.82
N LEU A 83 -28.21 22.54 18.73
CA LEU A 83 -27.85 22.10 17.38
C LEU A 83 -26.51 22.68 16.90
N GLU A 84 -26.21 23.94 17.25
CA GLU A 84 -24.94 24.57 16.94
C GLU A 84 -23.77 23.95 17.73
N ALA A 85 -23.98 23.65 19.02
CA ALA A 85 -22.99 22.98 19.86
C ALA A 85 -22.72 21.52 19.43
N GLU A 86 -23.76 20.76 19.11
CA GLU A 86 -23.65 19.40 18.56
C GLU A 86 -22.95 19.41 17.19
N GLY A 87 -23.28 20.37 16.33
CA GLY A 87 -22.60 20.57 15.05
C GLY A 87 -21.12 20.93 15.22
N CYS A 88 -20.79 21.78 16.20
CA CYS A 88 -19.40 22.11 16.56
C CYS A 88 -18.62 20.88 17.05
N ALA A 89 -19.23 20.08 17.93
CA ALA A 89 -18.63 18.86 18.47
C ALA A 89 -18.35 17.83 17.36
N LEU A 90 -19.33 17.59 16.47
CA LEU A 90 -19.18 16.69 15.33
C LEU A 90 -18.11 17.17 14.35
N ARG A 91 -18.05 18.49 14.07
CA ARG A 91 -17.00 19.08 13.22
C ARG A 91 -15.61 18.88 13.81
N SER A 92 -15.46 19.11 15.12
CA SER A 92 -14.19 18.88 15.83
C SER A 92 -13.77 17.41 15.76
N GLN A 93 -14.69 16.49 16.05
CA GLN A 93 -14.45 15.04 16.01
C GLN A 93 -14.06 14.56 14.60
N LEU A 94 -14.79 14.97 13.55
CA LEU A 94 -14.46 14.63 12.17
C LEU A 94 -13.12 15.23 11.73
N GLY A 95 -12.75 16.41 12.23
CA GLY A 95 -11.43 17.00 12.00
C GLY A 95 -10.29 16.14 12.56
N VAL A 96 -10.43 15.65 13.80
CA VAL A 96 -9.45 14.75 14.43
C VAL A 96 -9.36 13.42 13.68
N LEU A 97 -10.50 12.82 13.32
CA LEU A 97 -10.53 11.55 12.59
C LEU A 97 -9.92 11.68 11.19
N ALA A 98 -10.16 12.78 10.48
CA ALA A 98 -9.54 13.05 9.20
C ALA A 98 -8.01 13.20 9.31
N LEU A 99 -7.52 13.86 10.37
CA LEU A 99 -6.08 13.98 10.62
C LEU A 99 -5.44 12.61 10.90
N GLN A 100 -6.08 11.78 11.72
CA GLN A 100 -5.60 10.42 12.00
C GLN A 100 -5.61 9.54 10.73
N ALA A 101 -6.64 9.64 9.89
CA ALA A 101 -6.67 8.92 8.62
C ALA A 101 -5.54 9.38 7.67
N ARG A 102 -5.21 10.68 7.66
CA ARG A 102 -4.07 11.22 6.90
C ARG A 102 -2.73 10.69 7.41
N GLU A 103 -2.53 10.61 8.72
CA GLU A 103 -1.33 10.01 9.31
C GLU A 103 -1.17 8.55 8.86
N GLN A 104 -2.24 7.76 8.91
CA GLN A 104 -2.23 6.37 8.46
C GLN A 104 -1.96 6.26 6.94
N ALA A 105 -2.50 7.16 6.14
CA ALA A 105 -2.22 7.23 4.71
C ALA A 105 -0.73 7.55 4.43
N GLN A 106 -0.13 8.45 5.20
CA GLN A 106 1.31 8.77 5.11
C GLN A 106 2.18 7.57 5.49
N HIS A 107 1.82 6.87 6.56
CA HIS A 107 2.51 5.65 6.97
C HIS A 107 2.45 4.56 5.88
N LEU A 108 1.26 4.36 5.29
CA LEU A 108 1.09 3.45 4.16
C LEU A 108 1.94 3.87 2.95
N GLN A 109 1.99 5.17 2.62
CA GLN A 109 2.80 5.69 1.52
C GLN A 109 4.30 5.48 1.76
N GLN A 110 4.78 5.65 2.99
CA GLN A 110 6.19 5.36 3.34
C GLN A 110 6.50 3.87 3.18
N HIS A 111 5.61 2.99 3.63
CA HIS A 111 5.76 1.54 3.43
C HIS A 111 5.78 1.17 1.95
N MET A 112 4.92 1.79 1.13
CA MET A 112 4.91 1.60 -0.33
C MET A 112 6.20 2.07 -1.00
N GLN A 113 6.86 3.12 -0.49
CA GLN A 113 8.15 3.57 -1.00
C GLN A 113 9.27 2.57 -0.69
N LEU A 114 9.30 2.04 0.54
CA LEU A 114 10.24 0.98 0.93
C LEU A 114 10.03 -0.29 0.09
N ARG A 115 8.78 -0.67 -0.14
CA ARG A 115 8.44 -1.82 -1.00
C ARG A 115 8.84 -1.58 -2.46
N ALA A 116 8.61 -0.39 -3.00
CA ALA A 116 9.02 -0.05 -4.36
C ALA A 116 10.54 -0.21 -4.56
N ALA A 117 11.36 0.24 -3.61
CA ALA A 117 12.80 0.04 -3.66
C ALA A 117 13.16 -1.45 -3.63
N ALA A 118 12.53 -2.24 -2.75
CA ALA A 118 12.78 -3.67 -2.67
C ALA A 118 12.36 -4.44 -3.94
N ILE A 119 11.27 -4.03 -4.61
CA ILE A 119 10.86 -4.60 -5.90
C ILE A 119 11.93 -4.37 -6.97
N VAL A 120 12.50 -3.17 -7.03
CA VAL A 120 13.60 -2.84 -7.95
C VAL A 120 14.82 -3.70 -7.62
N ASP A 121 15.24 -3.75 -6.36
CA ASP A 121 16.41 -4.53 -5.91
C ASP A 121 16.27 -6.02 -6.27
N HIS A 122 15.09 -6.63 -6.07
CA HIS A 122 14.85 -8.03 -6.42
C HIS A 122 14.83 -8.25 -7.94
N SER A 123 14.32 -7.29 -8.71
CA SER A 123 14.32 -7.34 -10.18
C SER A 123 15.73 -7.21 -10.76
N GLU A 124 16.54 -6.31 -10.20
CA GLU A 124 17.96 -6.17 -10.54
C GLU A 124 18.76 -7.42 -10.17
N ALA A 125 18.51 -7.99 -8.99
CA ALA A 125 19.14 -9.24 -8.56
C ALA A 125 18.83 -10.40 -9.52
N ALA A 126 17.56 -10.55 -9.94
CA ALA A 126 17.16 -11.55 -10.91
C ALA A 126 17.89 -11.37 -12.25
N THR A 127 17.99 -10.14 -12.72
CA THR A 127 18.65 -9.79 -13.98
C THR A 127 20.15 -10.09 -13.90
N ALA A 128 20.81 -9.76 -12.79
CA ALA A 128 22.22 -10.08 -12.57
C ALA A 128 22.47 -11.59 -12.52
N LEU A 129 21.64 -12.35 -11.80
CA LEU A 129 21.75 -13.81 -11.73
C LEU A 129 21.65 -14.47 -13.11
N GLU A 130 20.75 -13.98 -13.97
CA GLU A 130 20.65 -14.46 -15.34
C GLU A 130 21.83 -14.06 -16.21
N ALA A 131 22.30 -12.82 -16.10
CA ALA A 131 23.47 -12.37 -16.86
C ALA A 131 24.72 -13.23 -16.53
N TRP A 132 24.90 -13.59 -15.26
CA TRP A 132 25.95 -14.52 -14.84
C TRP A 132 25.71 -15.93 -15.41
N ALA A 133 24.48 -16.45 -15.37
CA ALA A 133 24.16 -17.75 -15.91
C ALA A 133 24.35 -17.83 -17.44
N GLU A 134 23.96 -16.79 -18.17
CA GLU A 134 24.07 -16.71 -19.62
C GLU A 134 25.53 -16.62 -20.06
N LEU A 135 26.32 -15.77 -19.40
CA LEU A 135 27.74 -15.66 -19.69
C LEU A 135 28.45 -17.01 -19.51
N ALA A 136 28.21 -17.70 -18.39
CA ALA A 136 28.85 -18.98 -18.14
C ALA A 136 28.34 -20.13 -19.03
N ALA A 137 27.11 -20.07 -19.53
CA ALA A 137 26.60 -21.04 -20.50
C ALA A 137 27.45 -21.09 -21.77
N SER A 138 27.97 -19.95 -22.23
CA SER A 138 28.86 -19.87 -23.40
C SER A 138 30.14 -20.70 -23.26
N ARG A 139 30.54 -21.04 -22.02
CA ARG A 139 31.78 -21.77 -21.72
C ARG A 139 31.58 -23.28 -21.62
N LEU A 140 30.33 -23.77 -21.50
CA LEU A 140 30.05 -25.19 -21.30
C LEU A 140 30.71 -26.08 -22.35
N ALA A 141 30.60 -25.73 -23.63
CA ALA A 141 31.14 -26.52 -24.73
C ALA A 141 32.69 -26.65 -24.73
N SER A 142 33.39 -25.79 -23.98
CA SER A 142 34.86 -25.78 -23.91
C SER A 142 35.44 -26.63 -22.78
N LEU A 143 34.58 -27.15 -21.88
CA LEU A 143 34.97 -27.91 -20.70
C LEU A 143 34.94 -29.42 -20.96
N ASP A 144 35.65 -30.17 -20.13
CA ASP A 144 35.53 -31.64 -20.07
C ASP A 144 34.22 -32.06 -19.38
N SER A 145 33.93 -33.36 -19.35
CA SER A 145 32.65 -33.87 -18.81
C SER A 145 32.44 -33.51 -17.33
N ALA A 146 33.51 -33.53 -16.52
CA ALA A 146 33.43 -33.18 -15.11
C ALA A 146 33.15 -31.67 -14.93
N GLY A 147 33.85 -30.80 -15.65
CA GLY A 147 33.62 -29.35 -15.62
C GLY A 147 32.26 -28.96 -16.17
N GLN A 148 31.79 -29.61 -17.25
CA GLN A 148 30.44 -29.41 -17.80
C GLN A 148 29.36 -29.73 -16.77
N ASN A 149 29.48 -30.85 -16.05
CA ASN A 149 28.51 -31.25 -15.04
C ASN A 149 28.49 -30.28 -13.85
N ALA A 150 29.65 -29.89 -13.33
CA ALA A 150 29.72 -28.94 -12.22
C ALA A 150 29.16 -27.56 -12.59
N LEU A 151 29.54 -27.03 -13.76
CA LEU A 151 29.05 -25.73 -14.20
C LEU A 151 27.55 -25.76 -14.49
N SER A 152 27.04 -26.77 -15.21
CA SER A 152 25.60 -26.88 -15.53
C SER A 152 24.71 -26.90 -14.28
N GLN A 153 25.04 -27.69 -13.26
CA GLN A 153 24.33 -27.69 -11.98
C GLN A 153 24.32 -26.30 -11.34
N ARG A 154 25.44 -25.60 -11.42
CA ARG A 154 25.57 -24.27 -10.86
C ARG A 154 24.75 -23.23 -11.63
N LEU A 155 24.68 -23.31 -12.96
CA LEU A 155 23.82 -22.44 -13.77
C LEU A 155 22.34 -22.66 -13.48
N ASP A 156 21.93 -23.92 -13.31
CA ASP A 156 20.56 -24.25 -12.92
C ASP A 156 20.20 -23.64 -11.56
N HIS A 157 21.13 -23.69 -10.59
CA HIS A 157 20.93 -23.04 -9.31
C HIS A 157 20.77 -21.51 -9.43
N LEU A 158 21.64 -20.83 -10.18
CA LEU A 158 21.54 -19.38 -10.39
C LEU A 158 20.23 -18.99 -11.08
N ARG A 159 19.79 -19.76 -12.09
CA ARG A 159 18.51 -19.56 -12.78
C ARG A 159 17.31 -19.76 -11.85
N ARG A 160 17.33 -20.78 -10.98
CA ARG A 160 16.28 -20.98 -9.98
C ARG A 160 16.20 -19.80 -9.01
N LEU A 161 17.34 -19.28 -8.54
CA LEU A 161 17.38 -18.09 -7.71
C LEU A 161 16.83 -16.86 -8.45
N ALA A 162 17.16 -16.68 -9.73
CA ALA A 162 16.62 -15.57 -10.52
C ALA A 162 15.09 -15.63 -10.61
N THR A 163 14.54 -16.82 -10.91
CA THR A 163 13.09 -17.05 -10.93
C THR A 163 12.45 -16.74 -9.58
N LEU A 164 13.05 -17.20 -8.47
CA LEU A 164 12.55 -16.90 -7.13
C LEU A 164 12.50 -15.39 -6.86
N ARG A 165 13.57 -14.66 -7.17
CA ARG A 165 13.63 -13.19 -6.99
C ARG A 165 12.55 -12.46 -7.81
N ARG A 166 12.24 -12.92 -9.03
CA ARG A 166 11.14 -12.35 -9.82
C ARG A 166 9.77 -12.64 -9.21
N LEU A 167 9.55 -13.85 -8.72
CA LEU A 167 8.30 -14.21 -8.06
C LEU A 167 8.07 -13.35 -6.83
N GLU A 168 9.09 -13.15 -6.00
CA GLU A 168 9.05 -12.25 -4.84
C GLU A 168 8.71 -10.81 -5.25
N ALA A 169 9.42 -10.27 -6.26
CA ALA A 169 9.13 -8.93 -6.78
C ALA A 169 7.69 -8.80 -7.30
N GLY A 170 7.20 -9.82 -8.02
CA GLY A 170 5.82 -9.85 -8.53
C GLY A 170 4.76 -9.91 -7.42
N GLN A 171 5.00 -10.69 -6.36
CA GLN A 171 4.11 -10.72 -5.19
C GLN A 171 4.05 -9.36 -4.50
N TRP A 172 5.18 -8.69 -4.37
CA TRP A 172 5.23 -7.36 -3.78
C TRP A 172 4.60 -6.30 -4.67
N GLN A 173 4.74 -6.41 -5.99
CA GLN A 173 4.05 -5.54 -6.94
C GLN A 173 2.52 -5.68 -6.79
N LEU A 174 2.01 -6.90 -6.65
CA LEU A 174 0.59 -7.10 -6.40
C LEU A 174 0.12 -6.42 -5.11
N LEU A 175 0.91 -6.49 -4.02
CA LEU A 175 0.60 -5.77 -2.78
C LEU A 175 0.67 -4.25 -2.97
N GLN A 176 1.64 -3.76 -3.75
CA GLN A 176 1.81 -2.35 -4.10
C GLN A 176 0.58 -1.80 -4.83
N ASP A 177 0.12 -2.52 -5.85
CA ASP A 177 -1.03 -2.14 -6.67
C ASP A 177 -2.29 -2.08 -5.81
N GLN A 178 -2.47 -3.07 -4.92
CA GLN A 178 -3.59 -3.05 -4.00
C GLN A 178 -3.53 -1.84 -3.04
N ASP A 179 -2.38 -1.55 -2.42
CA ASP A 179 -2.21 -0.40 -1.52
C ASP A 179 -2.45 0.94 -2.24
N SER A 180 -2.10 1.03 -3.52
CA SER A 180 -2.39 2.21 -4.34
C SER A 180 -3.90 2.47 -4.47
N VAL A 181 -4.71 1.43 -4.66
CA VAL A 181 -6.17 1.54 -4.74
C VAL A 181 -6.74 2.03 -3.39
N LEU A 182 -6.22 1.53 -2.27
CA LEU A 182 -6.66 1.98 -0.95
C LEU A 182 -6.35 3.47 -0.72
N LEU A 183 -5.17 3.95 -1.12
CA LEU A 183 -4.83 5.37 -1.07
C LEU A 183 -5.73 6.22 -1.98
N GLN A 184 -6.08 5.74 -3.17
CA GLN A 184 -7.02 6.42 -4.07
C GLN A 184 -8.41 6.57 -3.44
N ARG A 185 -8.91 5.51 -2.78
CA ARG A 185 -10.20 5.55 -2.05
C ARG A 185 -10.14 6.54 -0.90
N PHE A 186 -9.06 6.51 -0.12
CA PHE A 186 -8.84 7.51 0.93
C PHE A 186 -8.85 8.94 0.37
N ALA A 187 -8.11 9.21 -0.71
CA ALA A 187 -8.09 10.54 -1.34
C ALA A 187 -9.48 10.96 -1.83
N ARG A 188 -10.25 10.05 -2.45
CA ARG A 188 -11.65 10.31 -2.85
C ARG A 188 -12.52 10.69 -1.65
N ILE A 189 -12.43 9.95 -0.54
CA ILE A 189 -13.18 10.25 0.68
C ILE A 189 -12.75 11.61 1.26
N HIS A 190 -11.44 11.81 1.42
CA HIS A 190 -10.87 12.95 2.12
C HIS A 190 -11.00 14.27 1.34
N ASP A 191 -10.74 14.25 0.02
CA ASP A 191 -10.63 15.46 -0.80
C ASP A 191 -11.96 15.82 -1.50
N VAL A 192 -12.83 14.84 -1.74
CA VAL A 192 -14.06 15.05 -2.50
C VAL A 192 -15.31 14.82 -1.65
N LEU A 193 -15.49 13.62 -1.12
CA LEU A 193 -16.77 13.24 -0.51
C LEU A 193 -17.01 13.93 0.83
N LEU A 194 -16.00 13.93 1.71
CA LEU A 194 -16.13 14.52 3.05
C LEU A 194 -16.30 16.05 3.00
N PRO A 195 -15.56 16.82 2.18
CA PRO A 195 -15.81 18.25 2.01
C PRO A 195 -17.19 18.54 1.41
N ALA A 196 -17.61 17.80 0.38
CA ALA A 196 -18.93 17.96 -0.23
C ALA A 196 -20.06 17.66 0.76
N TRP A 197 -19.89 16.63 1.60
CA TRP A 197 -20.83 16.30 2.67
C TRP A 197 -20.91 17.44 3.68
N ARG A 198 -19.78 18.00 4.13
CA ARG A 198 -19.77 19.14 5.07
C ARG A 198 -20.49 20.34 4.48
N GLN A 199 -20.26 20.66 3.19
CA GLN A 199 -20.94 21.76 2.52
C GLN A 199 -22.46 21.52 2.46
N ALA A 200 -22.89 20.31 2.13
CA ALA A 200 -24.31 19.96 2.09
C ALA A 200 -24.96 19.99 3.48
N ALA A 201 -24.24 19.56 4.53
CA ALA A 201 -24.72 19.54 5.90
C ALA A 201 -24.78 20.94 6.55
N LEU A 202 -23.89 21.86 6.15
CA LEU A 202 -23.84 23.23 6.69
C LEU A 202 -24.79 24.22 5.98
N ALA A 203 -25.27 23.90 4.78
CA ALA A 203 -26.15 24.77 4.00
C ALA A 203 -27.61 24.83 4.53
N ASP A 204 -27.90 24.26 5.70
CA ASP A 204 -29.24 23.96 6.23
C ASP A 204 -29.99 25.16 6.85
N GLN A 205 -29.69 26.41 6.46
CA GLN A 205 -30.36 27.61 7.02
C GLN A 205 -31.49 28.19 6.13
N THR A 206 -31.90 27.55 5.04
CA THR A 206 -32.97 28.09 4.15
C THR A 206 -33.92 27.01 3.60
N VAL A 207 -35.04 27.43 2.99
CA VAL A 207 -36.15 26.62 2.43
C VAL A 207 -35.70 25.49 1.46
N ILE A 208 -34.44 25.49 1.01
CA ILE A 208 -33.78 24.45 0.21
C ILE A 208 -33.26 23.28 1.09
N ALA A 209 -33.63 23.23 2.37
CA ALA A 209 -33.18 22.23 3.34
C ALA A 209 -33.41 20.75 2.92
N ALA A 210 -34.55 20.43 2.29
CA ALA A 210 -34.90 19.04 1.95
C ALA A 210 -34.02 18.46 0.82
N ALA A 211 -33.76 19.25 -0.23
CA ALA A 211 -32.89 18.84 -1.34
C ALA A 211 -31.43 18.69 -0.90
N LEU A 212 -30.97 19.58 -0.01
CA LEU A 212 -29.62 19.55 0.55
C LEU A 212 -29.42 18.37 1.51
N ALA A 213 -30.43 18.04 2.33
CA ALA A 213 -30.44 16.85 3.16
C ALA A 213 -30.39 15.55 2.32
N GLY A 214 -31.11 15.50 1.21
CA GLY A 214 -31.01 14.40 0.25
C GLY A 214 -29.60 14.23 -0.33
N LYS A 215 -28.97 15.35 -0.72
CA LYS A 215 -27.58 15.37 -1.21
C LYS A 215 -26.58 14.88 -0.16
N ALA A 216 -26.71 15.32 1.10
CA ALA A 216 -25.85 14.87 2.19
C ALA A 216 -26.01 13.36 2.47
N ALA A 217 -27.23 12.83 2.40
CA ALA A 217 -27.49 11.39 2.55
C ALA A 217 -26.87 10.56 1.40
N THR A 218 -26.98 11.03 0.16
CA THR A 218 -26.33 10.37 -0.99
C THR A 218 -24.80 10.37 -0.85
N LEU A 219 -24.20 11.48 -0.43
CA LEU A 219 -22.75 11.57 -0.19
C LEU A 219 -22.30 10.65 0.95
N HIS A 220 -23.11 10.53 2.00
CA HIS A 220 -22.82 9.59 3.10
C HIS A 220 -22.86 8.13 2.63
N ALA A 221 -23.87 7.73 1.85
CA ALA A 221 -23.93 6.38 1.27
C ALA A 221 -22.71 6.07 0.40
N GLN A 222 -22.25 7.04 -0.40
CA GLN A 222 -21.03 6.88 -1.20
C GLN A 222 -19.77 6.72 -0.34
N ILE A 223 -19.68 7.39 0.81
CA ILE A 223 -18.57 7.19 1.76
C ILE A 223 -18.62 5.77 2.36
N ASP A 224 -19.80 5.30 2.76
CA ASP A 224 -19.98 3.96 3.31
C ASP A 224 -19.64 2.87 2.27
N ASP A 225 -20.02 3.06 0.99
CA ASP A 225 -19.66 2.15 -0.10
C ASP A 225 -18.13 2.07 -0.31
N GLU A 226 -17.44 3.21 -0.28
CA GLU A 226 -15.97 3.26 -0.40
C GLU A 226 -15.27 2.60 0.80
N VAL A 227 -15.81 2.77 2.01
CA VAL A 227 -15.31 2.15 3.23
C VAL A 227 -15.55 0.64 3.22
N ALA A 228 -16.73 0.19 2.81
CA ALA A 228 -17.04 -1.23 2.65
C ALA A 228 -16.12 -1.89 1.61
N ALA A 229 -15.87 -1.21 0.49
CA ALA A 229 -14.92 -1.67 -0.52
C ALA A 229 -13.47 -1.74 0.01
N ALA A 230 -13.08 -0.83 0.90
CA ALA A 230 -11.77 -0.87 1.58
C ALA A 230 -11.68 -2.02 2.60
N GLN A 231 -12.77 -2.32 3.32
CA GLN A 231 -12.84 -3.40 4.30
C GLN A 231 -12.87 -4.79 3.66
N ALA A 232 -13.57 -4.97 2.54
CA ALA A 232 -13.66 -6.23 1.80
C ALA A 232 -12.30 -6.75 1.29
N ARG A 233 -11.25 -5.92 1.39
CA ARG A 233 -9.88 -6.25 1.04
C ARG A 233 -9.10 -6.89 2.20
N LEU A 234 -9.50 -6.66 3.45
CA LEU A 234 -8.85 -7.30 4.59
C LEU A 234 -9.22 -8.80 4.62
N PRO A 235 -8.26 -9.72 4.90
CA PRO A 235 -8.51 -11.16 4.99
C PRO A 235 -9.38 -11.55 6.19
#